data_AF-A0A519VB47-F1
#
_entry.id   AF-A0A519VB47-F1
#
_cell.length_a   1.000
_cell.length_b   1.000
_cell.length_c   1.000
_cell.angle_alpha   90.00
_cell.angle_beta   90.00
_cell.angle_gamma   90.00
#
_symmetry.space_group_name_H-M   'P 1'
#
loop_
_entity.id
_entity.type
_entity.pdbx_description
1 polymer ?
#
loop_
_entity_poly.entity_id
_entity_poly.type
_entity_poly.pdbx_seq_one_letter_code
_entity_poly.pdbx_strand_id
1 'polypeptide(L)' 'TLRKDFVHFDDACVAAEDMYLLAKDDLRGYLKKSSHNHRLEQLNIEEDVKFCLKLDICKAIPVLIKERLIALT' A
#
# COMPACT_ATOMS: atom_id res chain seq x y z
N THR A 1 14.73 -13.52 -6.71
CA THR A 1 13.93 -12.32 -6.44
C THR A 1 12.77 -12.30 -7.42
N LEU A 2 11.55 -12.09 -6.93
CA LEU A 2 10.30 -12.06 -7.70
C LEU A 2 10.39 -11.20 -8.99
N ARG A 3 11.23 -10.16 -8.98
CA ARG A 3 11.49 -9.26 -10.12
C ARG A 3 11.95 -9.94 -11.42
N LYS A 4 12.54 -11.15 -11.39
CA LYS A 4 13.01 -11.83 -12.60
C LYS A 4 11.88 -12.37 -13.48
N ASP A 5 10.71 -12.59 -12.90
CA ASP A 5 9.56 -13.22 -13.57
C ASP A 5 8.47 -12.21 -13.96
N PHE A 6 8.63 -10.93 -13.59
CA PHE A 6 7.74 -9.85 -14.01
C PHE A 6 8.33 -9.13 -15.22
N VAL A 7 7.63 -9.23 -16.34
CA VAL A 7 7.96 -8.49 -17.54
C VAL A 7 7.22 -7.15 -17.47
N HIS A 8 7.89 -6.14 -16.90
CA HIS A 8 7.36 -4.79 -16.71
C HIS A 8 7.00 -4.15 -18.07
N PHE A 9 5.71 -4.09 -18.40
CA PHE A 9 5.23 -3.49 -19.66
C PHE A 9 3.94 -2.69 -19.56
N ASP A 10 3.33 -2.58 -18.38
CA ASP A 10 2.16 -1.72 -18.22
C ASP A 10 2.57 -0.38 -17.61
N ASP A 11 2.13 0.71 -18.25
CA ASP A 11 2.48 2.08 -17.88
C ASP A 11 2.11 2.39 -16.43
N ALA A 12 0.99 1.83 -15.94
CA ALA A 12 0.56 2.03 -14.57
C ALA A 12 1.51 1.36 -13.55
N CYS A 13 2.11 0.22 -13.90
CA CYS A 13 3.07 -0.46 -13.04
C CYS A 13 4.38 0.32 -12.92
N VAL A 14 4.87 0.89 -14.04
CA VAL A 14 6.06 1.76 -14.03
C VAL A 14 5.80 3.01 -13.21
N ALA A 15 4.67 3.69 -13.43
CA ALA A 15 4.29 4.86 -12.66
C ALA A 15 4.15 4.54 -11.16
N ALA A 16 3.60 3.38 -10.79
CA ALA A 16 3.48 2.96 -9.40
C ALA A 16 4.84 2.72 -8.73
N GLU A 17 5.79 2.08 -9.43
CA GLU A 17 7.15 1.88 -8.94
C GLU A 17 7.84 3.23 -8.71
N ASP A 18 7.77 4.14 -9.68
CA ASP A 18 8.35 5.48 -9.57
C ASP A 18 7.75 6.27 -8.40
N MET A 19 6.43 6.26 -8.25
CA MET A 19 5.73 6.91 -7.14
C MET A 19 6.18 6.35 -5.78
N TYR A 20 6.32 5.02 -5.67
CA TYR A 20 6.80 4.40 -4.44
C TYR A 20 8.26 4.75 -4.15
N LEU A 21 9.15 4.65 -5.15
CA LEU A 21 10.58 4.96 -4.96
C LEU A 21 10.81 6.41 -4.55
N LEU A 22 10.00 7.34 -5.06
CA LEU A 22 10.00 8.74 -4.64
C LEU A 22 9.49 8.92 -3.19
N ALA A 23 8.55 8.10 -2.75
CA ALA A 23 7.83 8.26 -1.48
C ALA A 23 8.38 7.42 -0.32
N LYS A 24 9.15 6.36 -0.58
CA LYS A 24 9.51 5.31 0.38
C LYS A 24 10.11 5.81 1.70
N ASP A 25 10.85 6.92 1.66
CA ASP A 25 11.53 7.49 2.82
C ASP A 25 10.60 8.36 3.68
N ASP A 26 9.46 8.81 3.12
CA ASP A 26 8.38 9.53 3.81
C ASP A 26 7.01 9.28 3.16
N LEU A 27 6.47 8.08 3.36
CA LEU A 27 5.15 7.69 2.83
C LEU A 27 4.03 8.58 3.40
N ARG A 28 4.14 8.98 4.68
CA ARG A 28 3.11 9.79 5.33
C ARG A 28 3.02 11.19 4.71
N GLY A 29 4.16 11.83 4.49
CA GLY A 29 4.24 13.13 3.83
C GLY A 29 3.79 13.05 2.37
N TYR A 30 4.17 11.98 1.66
CA TYR A 30 3.74 11.79 0.27
C TYR A 30 2.22 11.69 0.13
N LEU A 31 1.54 10.95 1.02
CA LEU A 31 0.10 10.74 0.99
C LEU A 31 -0.74 11.99 1.24
N LYS A 32 -0.17 13.05 1.85
CA LYS A 32 -0.87 14.34 2.10
C LYS A 32 -1.35 15.02 0.82
N LYS A 33 -0.84 14.62 -0.35
CA LYS A 33 -1.26 15.14 -1.65
C LYS A 33 -2.61 14.58 -2.12
N SER A 34 -3.10 13.50 -1.51
CA SER A 34 -4.32 12.82 -1.95
C SER A 34 -5.56 13.38 -1.27
N SER A 35 -6.65 13.54 -2.04
CA SER A 35 -7.95 13.95 -1.51
C SER A 35 -8.47 13.01 -0.41
N HIS A 36 -8.15 11.72 -0.52
CA HIS A 36 -8.53 10.75 0.51
C HIS A 36 -7.82 11.02 1.84
N ASN A 37 -6.53 11.38 1.83
CA ASN A 37 -5.79 11.69 3.06
C ASN A 37 -6.36 12.93 3.75
N HIS A 38 -6.70 13.99 2.99
CA HIS A 38 -7.39 15.16 3.54
C HIS A 38 -8.71 14.80 4.23
N ARG A 39 -9.48 13.86 3.66
CA ARG A 39 -10.71 13.34 4.30
C ARG A 39 -10.41 12.60 5.60
N LEU A 40 -9.34 11.80 5.67
CA LEU A 40 -8.97 11.07 6.89
C LEU A 40 -8.49 12.01 8.00
N GLU A 41 -7.76 13.07 7.64
CA GLU A 41 -7.36 14.13 8.58
C GLU A 41 -8.58 14.82 9.19
N GLN A 42 -9.59 15.15 8.37
CA GLN A 42 -10.85 15.75 8.84
C GLN A 42 -11.66 14.83 9.78
N LEU A 43 -11.49 13.52 9.66
CA LEU A 43 -12.14 12.53 10.52
C LEU A 43 -11.33 12.21 11.78
N ASN A 44 -10.15 12.83 11.98
CA ASN A 44 -9.21 12.53 13.06
C ASN A 44 -8.75 11.06 13.09
N ILE A 45 -8.60 10.42 11.92
CA ILE A 45 -8.20 9.00 11.75
C ILE A 45 -6.66 8.87 11.55
N GLU A 46 -5.90 9.87 12.02
CA GLU A 46 -4.46 9.98 11.76
C GLU A 46 -3.64 8.79 12.29
N GLU A 47 -4.00 8.26 13.46
CA GLU A 47 -3.29 7.13 14.07
C GLU A 47 -3.49 5.83 13.27
N ASP A 48 -4.67 5.63 12.68
CA ASP A 48 -4.92 4.46 11.82
C ASP A 48 -4.11 4.56 10.52
N VAL A 49 -3.94 5.76 9.97
CA VAL A 49 -3.07 5.98 8.80
C VAL A 49 -1.62 5.62 9.13
N LYS A 50 -1.10 6.10 10.27
CA LYS A 50 0.25 5.74 10.73
C LYS A 50 0.40 4.25 10.97
N PHE A 51 -0.62 3.59 11.52
CA PHE A 51 -0.62 2.14 11.71
C PHE A 51 -0.57 1.40 10.37
N CYS A 52 -1.40 1.77 9.41
CA CYS A 52 -1.46 1.15 8.08
C CYS A 52 -0.17 1.30 7.27
N LEU A 53 0.66 2.31 7.56
CA LEU A 53 1.94 2.54 6.88
C LEU A 53 3.11 1.71 7.44
N LYS A 54 2.91 0.94 8.51
CA LYS A 54 3.95 0.05 9.05
C LYS A 54 4.19 -1.13 8.10
N LEU A 55 5.44 -1.31 7.69
CA LEU A 55 5.83 -2.41 6.82
C LEU A 55 5.98 -3.72 7.60
N ASP A 56 5.60 -4.82 6.97
CA ASP A 56 5.88 -6.21 7.41
C ASP A 56 5.37 -6.59 8.82
N ILE A 57 4.36 -5.88 9.36
CA ILE A 57 3.78 -6.21 10.67
C ILE A 57 2.72 -7.32 10.59
N CYS A 58 2.11 -7.52 9.42
CA CYS A 58 1.12 -8.58 9.20
C CYS A 58 1.81 -9.83 8.64
N LYS A 59 1.67 -10.95 9.34
CA LYS A 59 2.25 -12.24 8.91
C LYS A 59 1.29 -13.09 8.07
N ALA A 60 -0.01 -12.76 8.08
CA ALA A 60 -1.02 -13.49 7.35
C ALA A 60 -1.20 -12.89 5.95
N ILE A 61 -1.22 -13.76 4.93
CA ILE A 61 -1.65 -13.40 3.58
C ILE A 61 -3.10 -13.87 3.42
N PRO A 62 -4.10 -12.99 3.42
CA PRO A 62 -5.48 -13.39 3.23
C PRO A 62 -5.74 -13.80 1.77
N VAL A 63 -6.40 -14.94 1.57
CA VAL A 63 -6.89 -15.41 0.27
C VAL A 63 -8.42 -15.47 0.27
N LEU A 64 -9.04 -14.98 -0.80
CA LEU A 64 -10.48 -15.05 -1.00
C LEU A 64 -10.86 -16.45 -1.50
N ILE A 65 -11.55 -17.23 -0.66
CA ILE A 65 -12.11 -18.53 -1.03
C ILE A 65 -13.61 -18.50 -0.85
N LYS A 66 -14.33 -18.68 -1.97
CA LYS A 66 -15.77 -18.45 -2.07
C LYS A 66 -16.06 -16.99 -1.69
N GLU A 67 -16.68 -16.76 -0.54
CA GLU A 67 -17.10 -15.44 -0.05
C GLU A 67 -16.41 -15.05 1.26
N ARG A 68 -15.27 -15.68 1.58
CA ARG A 68 -14.55 -15.43 2.84
C ARG A 68 -13.06 -15.28 2.61
N LEU A 69 -12.45 -14.39 3.38
CA LEU A 69 -11.00 -14.31 3.51
C LEU A 69 -10.52 -15.36 4.52
N ILE A 70 -9.60 -16.23 4.10
CA ILE A 70 -8.91 -17.18 4.98
C ILE A 70 -7.40 -16.96 4.89
N ALA A 71 -6.64 -17.36 5.90
CA ALA A 71 -5.18 -17.27 5.84
C ALA A 71 -4.63 -18.27 4.80
N LEU A 72 -3.68 -17.83 3.99
CA LEU A 72 -2.86 -18.69 3.15
C LEU A 72 -2.03 -19.62 4.06
N THR A 73 -2.28 -20.91 3.94
CA THR A 73 -1.52 -21.99 4.58
C THR A 73 -0.36 -22.44 3.72
#